data_AF-A0A9E0SRG7-F1
#
_entry.id   AF-A0A9E0SRG7-F1
#
_cell.length_a   1.000
_cell.length_b   1.000
_cell.length_c   1.000
_cell.angle_alpha   90.00
_cell.angle_beta   90.00
_cell.angle_gamma   90.00
#
_symmetry.space_group_name_H-M   'P 1'
#
loop_
_entity.id
_entity.type
_entity.pdbx_description
1 polymer ?
#
loop_
_entity_poly.entity_id
_entity_poly.type
_entity_poly.pdbx_seq_one_letter_code
_entity_poly.pdbx_strand_id
1 'polypeptide(L)' 'HGSAPDIAGKGVANPLATILSAAMMLRFSLNQAEAADRIDAAVKKVLAQGLRTPDIYSEGTTKVGTAQMGDAVVRALK' A
#
# COMPACT_ATOMS: atom_id res chain seq x y z
N HIS A 1 -1.23 -10.69 4.79
CA HIS A 1 -1.53 -10.85 6.25
C HIS A 1 -2.85 -11.61 6.40
N GLY A 2 -3.20 -12.05 7.61
CA GLY A 2 -4.50 -12.68 7.92
C GLY A 2 -5.66 -11.66 7.97
N SER A 3 -6.82 -12.07 8.49
CA SER A 3 -8.06 -11.27 8.47
C SER A 3 -8.11 -10.11 9.47
N ALA A 4 -7.28 -10.11 10.51
CA ALA A 4 -7.20 -9.06 11.54
C ALA A 4 -8.58 -8.58 12.06
N PRO A 5 -9.39 -9.49 12.67
CA PRO A 5 -10.78 -9.22 13.02
C PRO A 5 -10.95 -8.10 14.05
N ASP A 6 -9.95 -7.89 14.90
CA ASP A 6 -9.90 -6.84 15.92
C ASP A 6 -9.87 -5.42 15.34
N ILE A 7 -9.46 -5.24 14.08
CA ILE A 7 -9.41 -3.94 13.39
C ILE A 7 -10.35 -3.84 12.18
N ALA A 8 -11.16 -4.87 11.93
CA ALA A 8 -12.15 -4.86 10.86
C ALA A 8 -13.11 -3.66 11.01
N GLY A 9 -13.35 -2.95 9.90
CA GLY A 9 -14.23 -1.77 9.87
C GLY A 9 -13.65 -0.49 10.50
N LYS A 10 -12.46 -0.54 11.12
CA LYS A 10 -11.84 0.63 11.78
C LYS A 10 -11.03 1.53 10.85
N GLY A 11 -10.83 1.14 9.59
CA GLY A 11 -10.08 1.93 8.60
C GLY A 11 -8.58 2.07 8.92
N VAL A 12 -8.00 1.13 9.67
CA VAL A 12 -6.60 1.16 10.11
C VAL A 12 -5.73 0.03 9.55
N ALA A 13 -6.32 -0.91 8.80
CA ALA A 13 -5.56 -1.97 8.17
C ALA A 13 -4.57 -1.41 7.12
N ASN A 14 -3.43 -2.06 6.97
CA ASN A 14 -2.45 -1.71 5.96
C ASN A 14 -2.84 -2.30 4.59
N PRO A 15 -3.16 -1.47 3.58
CA PRO A 15 -3.56 -1.99 2.27
C PRO A 15 -2.36 -2.43 1.41
N LEU A 16 -1.13 -2.08 1.79
CA LEU A 16 0.05 -2.22 0.92
C LEU A 16 0.33 -3.68 0.54
N ALA A 17 0.11 -4.63 1.45
CA ALA A 17 0.32 -6.05 1.14
C ALA A 17 -0.58 -6.53 0.00
N THR A 18 -1.88 -6.18 0.03
CA THR A 18 -2.82 -6.55 -1.03
C THR A 18 -2.53 -5.81 -2.34
N ILE A 19 -2.13 -4.54 -2.26
CA ILE A 19 -1.72 -3.75 -3.44
C ILE A 19 -0.50 -4.37 -4.13
N LEU A 20 0.53 -4.77 -3.37
CA LEU A 20 1.72 -5.41 -3.93
C LEU A 20 1.40 -6.82 -4.46
N SER A 21 0.45 -7.54 -3.87
CA SER A 21 -0.08 -8.78 -4.45
C SER A 21 -0.75 -8.56 -5.81
N ALA A 22 -1.47 -7.44 -6.00
CA ALA A 22 -2.00 -7.07 -7.31
C ALA A 22 -0.88 -6.74 -8.32
N ALA A 23 0.21 -6.09 -7.88
CA ALA A 23 1.40 -5.90 -8.72
C ALA A 23 2.03 -7.24 -9.13
N MET A 24 2.14 -8.20 -8.21
CA MET A 24 2.59 -9.56 -8.54
C MET A 24 1.66 -10.25 -9.55
N MET A 25 0.33 -10.13 -9.37
CA MET A 25 -0.65 -10.66 -10.33
C MET A 25 -0.47 -10.06 -11.73
N LEU A 26 -0.29 -8.74 -11.83
CA LEU A 26 -0.01 -8.06 -13.10
C LEU A 26 1.25 -8.62 -13.77
N ARG A 27 2.32 -8.78 -12.99
CA ARG A 27 3.61 -9.27 -13.49
C ARG A 27 3.54 -10.73 -13.96
N PHE A 28 3.02 -11.62 -13.12
CA PHE A 28 3.17 -13.06 -13.31
C PHE A 28 1.98 -13.71 -14.02
N SER A 29 0.78 -13.17 -13.89
CA SER A 29 -0.44 -13.77 -14.44
C SER A 29 -0.96 -13.06 -15.68
N LEU A 30 -0.69 -11.76 -15.81
CA LEU A 30 -1.28 -10.92 -16.86
C LEU A 30 -0.25 -10.38 -17.86
N ASN A 31 1.03 -10.71 -17.69
CA ASN A 31 2.13 -10.24 -18.53
C ASN A 31 2.18 -8.69 -18.65
N GLN A 32 1.86 -8.00 -17.56
CA GLN A 32 1.85 -6.53 -17.44
C GLN A 32 2.97 -6.05 -16.51
N ALA A 33 4.22 -6.37 -16.84
CA ALA A 33 5.37 -6.05 -15.99
C ALA A 33 5.53 -4.55 -15.75
N GLU A 34 5.32 -3.71 -16.77
CA GLU A 34 5.42 -2.25 -16.64
C GLU A 34 4.37 -1.68 -15.69
N ALA A 35 3.14 -2.20 -15.73
CA ALA A 35 2.09 -1.77 -14.80
C ALA A 35 2.41 -2.18 -13.36
N ALA A 36 2.99 -3.38 -13.17
CA ALA A 36 3.47 -3.82 -11.86
C ALA A 36 4.59 -2.91 -11.33
N ASP A 37 5.57 -2.55 -12.18
CA ASP A 37 6.67 -1.65 -11.82
C ASP A 37 6.16 -0.26 -11.38
N ARG A 38 5.12 0.26 -12.05
CA ARG A 38 4.48 1.53 -11.66
C ARG A 38 3.85 1.45 -10.27
N ILE A 39 3.20 0.35 -9.91
CA ILE A 39 2.63 0.14 -8.56
C ILE A 39 3.75 0.04 -7.53
N ASP A 40 4.79 -0.77 -7.79
CA ASP A 40 5.92 -0.92 -6.87
C ASP A 40 6.63 0.43 -6.62
N ALA A 41 6.83 1.22 -7.68
CA ALA A 41 7.41 2.56 -7.59
C ALA A 41 6.51 3.52 -6.80
N ALA A 42 5.19 3.48 -7.01
CA ALA A 42 4.24 4.30 -6.28
C ALA A 42 4.25 3.98 -4.78
N VAL A 43 4.25 2.69 -4.40
CA VAL A 43 4.35 2.26 -3.00
C VAL A 43 5.66 2.73 -2.36
N LYS A 44 6.80 2.55 -3.05
CA LYS A 44 8.10 3.05 -2.58
C LYS A 44 8.09 4.56 -2.36
N LYS A 45 7.51 5.33 -3.29
CA LYS A 45 7.40 6.79 -3.19
C LYS A 45 6.55 7.21 -1.99
N VAL A 46 5.40 6.57 -1.76
CA VAL A 46 4.53 6.85 -0.61
C VAL A 46 5.26 6.56 0.71
N LEU A 47 6.00 5.46 0.78
CA LEU A 47 6.79 5.14 1.97
C LEU A 47 7.95 6.14 2.17
N ALA A 48 8.57 6.62 1.10
CA ALA A 48 9.60 7.66 1.15
C ALA A 48 9.06 9.03 1.61
N GLN A 49 7.77 9.31 1.41
CA GLN A 49 7.09 10.50 1.95
C GLN A 49 6.81 10.40 3.46
N GLY A 50 7.16 9.29 4.11
CA GLY A 50 6.95 9.09 5.54
C GLY A 50 5.53 8.69 5.92
N LEU A 51 4.65 8.33 4.98
CA LEU A 51 3.30 7.86 5.32
C LEU A 51 3.33 6.41 5.84
N ARG A 52 2.69 6.13 6.97
CA ARG A 52 2.66 4.80 7.62
C ARG A 52 1.27 4.47 8.16
N THR A 53 0.79 3.25 7.93
CA THR A 53 -0.34 2.69 8.66
C THR A 53 0.10 2.25 10.07
N PRO A 54 -0.83 2.05 11.02
CA PRO A 54 -0.49 1.84 12.44
C PRO A 54 0.43 0.65 12.73
N ASP A 55 0.38 -0.39 11.90
CA ASP A 55 1.23 -1.60 11.97
C ASP A 55 2.71 -1.34 11.64
N ILE A 56 3.00 -0.31 10.86
CA ILE A 56 4.37 0.06 10.42
C ILE A 56 4.76 1.48 10.82
N TYR A 57 4.00 2.10 11.73
CA TYR A 57 4.27 3.44 12.22
C TYR A 57 5.52 3.46 13.10
N SER A 58 6.33 4.49 12.93
CA SER A 58 7.45 4.83 13.81
C SER A 58 7.49 6.33 14.09
N GLU A 59 8.12 6.75 15.18
CA GLU A 59 8.34 8.17 15.45
C GLU A 59 9.03 8.86 14.26
N GLY A 60 8.65 10.11 13.99
CA GLY A 60 9.10 10.87 12.83
C GLY A 60 8.38 10.55 11.51
N THR A 61 7.40 9.64 11.51
CA THR A 61 6.54 9.36 10.34
C THR A 61 5.13 9.93 10.52
N THR A 62 4.36 10.00 9.44
CA THR A 62 2.95 10.43 9.48
C THR A 62 2.04 9.21 9.48
N LYS A 63 1.31 9.02 10.58
CA LYS A 63 0.32 7.95 10.72
C LYS A 63 -0.91 8.24 9.87
N VAL A 64 -1.32 7.30 9.01
CA VAL A 64 -2.49 7.39 8.13
C VAL A 64 -3.35 6.13 8.21
N GLY A 65 -4.64 6.26 7.86
CA GLY A 65 -5.57 5.12 7.75
C GLY A 65 -5.49 4.38 6.41
N THR A 66 -6.28 3.31 6.28
CA THR A 66 -6.34 2.44 5.09
C THR A 66 -6.65 3.23 3.81
N ALA A 67 -7.72 4.03 3.81
CA ALA A 67 -8.15 4.79 2.64
C ALA A 67 -7.11 5.85 2.25
N GLN A 68 -6.58 6.59 3.23
CA GLN A 68 -5.56 7.61 2.99
C GLN A 68 -4.27 7.01 2.41
N MET A 69 -3.86 5.82 2.86
CA MET A 69 -2.72 5.10 2.28
C MET A 69 -3.01 4.69 0.84
N GLY A 70 -4.20 4.14 0.55
CA GLY A 70 -4.63 3.81 -0.81
C GLY A 70 -4.64 5.02 -1.75
N ASP A 71 -5.24 6.13 -1.32
CA ASP A 71 -5.27 7.38 -2.08
C ASP A 71 -3.87 7.93 -2.35
N ALA A 72 -2.96 7.80 -1.37
CA ALA A 72 -1.57 8.21 -1.56
C ALA A 72 -0.87 7.38 -2.64
N VAL A 73 -1.12 6.06 -2.68
CA VAL A 73 -0.58 5.19 -3.74
C VAL A 73 -1.14 5.59 -5.10
N VAL A 74 -2.45 5.81 -5.21
CA VAL A 74 -3.09 6.23 -6.47
C VAL A 74 -2.51 7.56 -6.96
N ARG A 75 -2.36 8.57 -6.07
CA ARG A 75 -1.72 9.85 -6.42
C ARG A 75 -0.25 9.73 -6.80
N ALA A 76 0.43 8.67 -6.35
CA ALA A 76 1.83 8.42 -6.64
C ALA A 76 2.06 7.68 -7.97
N LEU A 77 1.02 7.06 -8.55
CA LEU A 77 1.06 6.45 -9.87
C LEU A 77 1.29 7.53 -10.94
N LYS A 78 2.32 7.34 -11.76
CA LYS A 78 2.60 8.13 -12.97
C LYS A 78 2.44 7.23 -14.16
#